data_AF-A0A6C7EHZ0-F1
#
_entry.id   AF-A0A6C7EHZ0-F1
#
_cell.length_a   1.000
_cell.length_b   1.000
_cell.length_c   1.000
_cell.angle_alpha   90.00
_cell.angle_beta   90.00
_cell.angle_gamma   90.00
#
_symmetry.space_group_name_H-M   'P 1'
#
loop_
_entity.id
_entity.type
_entity.pdbx_description
1 polymer ?
#
loop_
_entity_poly.entity_id
_entity_poly.type
_entity_poly.pdbx_seq_one_letter_code
_entity_poly.pdbx_strand_id
1 'polypeptide(L)'
;MEFASTVDFAHAARRLTRAAVRRGLVGPSFRCPPRLVGVDRSIRRRRDADGGGAVVAVRVKGRPREAVLADMIEGIVATNELKPPVADRVRTELWQVIAPVSFSDDKLGAA
;
A
#
# COMPACT_ATOMS: atom_id res chain seq x y z
N MET A 1 -14.57 -6.20 5.33
CA MET A 1 -14.98 -5.87 3.95
C MET A 1 -13.85 -6.29 3.03
N GLU A 2 -14.08 -6.93 1.88
CA GLU A 2 -13.01 -7.17 0.88
C GLU A 2 -12.77 -5.91 0.03
N PHE A 3 -11.76 -5.91 -0.85
CA PHE A 3 -11.69 -4.91 -1.92
C PHE A 3 -12.89 -5.09 -2.86
N ALA A 4 -13.74 -4.06 -2.95
CA ALA A 4 -14.99 -4.15 -3.71
C ALA A 4 -14.78 -4.13 -5.24
N SER A 5 -13.63 -3.62 -5.71
CA SER A 5 -13.31 -3.56 -7.14
C SER A 5 -11.80 -3.43 -7.43
N THR A 6 -11.42 -3.67 -8.70
CA THR A 6 -10.09 -3.32 -9.23
C THR A 6 -9.81 -1.82 -9.14
N VAL A 7 -10.84 -0.98 -9.19
CA VAL A 7 -10.73 0.47 -9.06
C VAL A 7 -10.28 0.84 -7.65
N ASP A 8 -10.88 0.25 -6.62
CA ASP A 8 -10.47 0.46 -5.22
C ASP A 8 -9.02 0.06 -4.99
N PHE A 9 -8.60 -1.06 -5.56
CA PHE A 9 -7.20 -1.50 -5.51
C PHE A 9 -6.27 -0.49 -6.18
N ALA A 10 -6.63 0.00 -7.36
CA ALA A 10 -5.85 1.00 -8.09
C ALA A 10 -5.76 2.34 -7.32
N HIS A 11 -6.83 2.75 -6.64
CA HIS A 11 -6.83 3.93 -5.77
C HIS A 11 -5.89 3.77 -4.58
N ALA A 12 -5.97 2.64 -3.87
CA ALA A 12 -5.07 2.35 -2.75
C ALA A 12 -3.60 2.30 -3.20
N ALA A 13 -3.32 1.62 -4.31
CA ALA A 13 -2.00 1.55 -4.93
C ALA A 13 -1.44 2.94 -5.23
N ARG A 14 -2.21 3.79 -5.91
CA ARG A 14 -1.77 5.14 -6.28
C ARG A 14 -1.54 6.02 -5.05
N ARG A 15 -2.38 5.93 -4.01
CA ARG A 15 -2.20 6.67 -2.74
C ARG A 15 -0.89 6.26 -2.07
N LEU A 16 -0.65 4.96 -1.92
CA LEU A 16 0.54 4.43 -1.27
C LEU A 16 1.83 4.71 -2.05
N THR A 17 1.85 4.49 -3.37
CA THR A 17 3.02 4.80 -4.21
C THR A 17 3.38 6.28 -4.11
N ARG A 18 2.40 7.19 -4.20
CA ARG A 18 2.65 8.64 -4.05
C ARG A 18 3.14 9.00 -2.65
N ALA A 19 2.60 8.35 -1.62
CA ALA A 19 3.03 8.56 -0.24
C ALA A 19 4.49 8.15 -0.02
N ALA A 20 4.91 7.02 -0.60
CA ALA A 20 6.30 6.55 -0.55
C ALA A 20 7.24 7.51 -1.29
N VAL A 21 6.91 7.90 -2.53
CA VAL A 21 7.75 8.80 -3.33
C VAL A 21 7.94 10.16 -2.66
N ARG A 22 6.88 10.75 -2.07
CA ARG A 22 6.99 12.02 -1.32
C ARG A 22 7.92 11.95 -0.11
N ARG A 23 8.26 10.75 0.36
CA ARG A 23 9.17 10.49 1.47
C ARG A 23 10.58 10.13 1.02
N GLY A 24 10.88 10.23 -0.28
CA GLY A 24 12.16 9.80 -0.84
C GLY A 24 12.34 8.28 -0.90
N LEU A 25 11.25 7.51 -0.74
CA LEU A 25 11.28 6.05 -0.83
C LEU A 25 10.98 5.59 -2.27
N VAL A 26 11.46 4.40 -2.62
CA VAL A 26 11.01 3.68 -3.81
C VAL A 26 9.51 3.42 -3.69
N GLY A 27 8.75 4.02 -4.61
CA GLY A 27 7.33 3.76 -4.78
C GLY A 27 7.10 2.57 -5.71
N PRO A 28 6.76 1.38 -5.21
CA PRO A 28 6.59 0.21 -6.06
C PRO A 28 5.37 0.35 -6.96
N SER A 29 5.41 -0.35 -8.09
CA SER A 29 4.22 -0.65 -8.89
C SER A 29 3.46 -1.81 -8.26
N PHE A 30 2.20 -1.58 -7.89
CA PHE A 30 1.34 -2.63 -7.36
C PHE A 30 0.64 -3.42 -8.48
N ARG A 31 0.47 -4.73 -8.26
CA ARG A 31 -0.24 -5.67 -9.14
C ARG A 31 -1.05 -6.67 -8.32
N CYS A 32 -2.03 -7.32 -8.94
CA CYS A 32 -2.77 -8.44 -8.37
C CYS A 32 -3.29 -9.36 -9.49
N PRO A 33 -3.25 -10.69 -9.35
CA PRO A 33 -2.64 -11.47 -8.25
C PRO A 33 -1.11 -11.63 -8.43
N PRO A 34 -0.39 -12.21 -7.44
CA PRO A 34 0.99 -12.68 -7.62
C PRO A 34 1.06 -13.78 -8.69
N ARG A 35 2.21 -13.87 -9.37
CA ARG A 35 2.49 -14.95 -10.34
C ARG A 35 3.01 -16.24 -9.68
N LEU A 36 3.38 -16.16 -8.41
CA LEU A 36 3.82 -17.30 -7.61
C LEU A 36 2.59 -17.97 -6.98
N VAL A 37 2.53 -19.30 -7.06
CA VAL A 37 1.44 -20.10 -6.49
C VAL A 37 1.52 -20.09 -4.97
N GLY A 38 0.38 -19.95 -4.30
CA GLY A 38 0.27 -20.13 -2.84
C GLY A 38 0.80 -18.97 -1.98
N VAL A 39 1.21 -17.84 -2.58
CA VAL A 39 1.71 -16.68 -1.82
C VAL A 39 0.70 -15.54 -1.76
N ASP A 40 0.68 -14.84 -0.63
CA ASP A 40 -0.14 -13.65 -0.43
C ASP A 40 0.48 -12.40 -1.04
N ARG A 41 1.81 -12.34 -1.08
CA ARG A 41 2.58 -11.22 -1.62
C ARG A 41 3.87 -11.70 -2.25
N SER A 42 4.28 -11.04 -3.33
CA SER A 42 5.59 -11.23 -3.95
C SER A 42 6.22 -9.88 -4.29
N ILE A 43 7.55 -9.81 -4.23
CA ILE A 43 8.34 -8.64 -4.59
C ILE A 43 9.31 -9.02 -5.70
N ARG A 44 9.32 -8.25 -6.78
CA ARG A 44 10.36 -8.30 -7.81
C ARG A 44 11.09 -6.96 -7.84
N ARG A 45 12.36 -6.96 -7.43
CA ARG A 45 13.25 -5.78 -7.47
C ARG A 45 13.88 -5.67 -8.86
N ARG A 46 13.92 -4.46 -9.42
CA ARG A 46 14.64 -4.10 -10.65
C ARG A 46 15.86 -3.29 -10.24
N ARG A 47 17.04 -3.90 -10.34
CA ARG A 47 18.33 -3.28 -10.02
C ARG A 47 18.89 -2.44 -11.17
N ASP A 48 18.28 -2.55 -12.34
CA ASP A 48 18.71 -2.01 -13.63
C ASP A 48 18.00 -0.72 -14.05
N ALA A 49 16.98 -0.29 -13.32
CA ALA A 49 16.31 0.99 -13.56
C ALA A 49 16.94 2.08 -12.68
N ASP A 50 17.41 3.17 -13.28
CA ASP A 50 17.83 4.37 -12.57
C ASP A 50 16.72 4.80 -11.58
N GLY A 51 17.05 4.84 -10.29
CA GLY A 51 16.11 5.10 -9.20
C GLY A 51 15.47 3.86 -8.55
N GLY A 52 15.86 2.63 -8.94
CA GLY A 52 15.48 1.39 -8.26
C GLY A 52 13.98 1.10 -8.33
N GLY A 53 13.53 0.36 -9.35
CA GLY A 53 12.12 -0.01 -9.48
C GLY A 53 11.77 -1.27 -8.67
N ALA A 54 10.54 -1.38 -8.17
CA ALA A 54 10.02 -2.64 -7.64
C ALA A 54 8.57 -2.90 -8.07
N VAL A 55 8.25 -4.17 -8.27
CA VAL A 55 6.87 -4.64 -8.45
C VAL A 55 6.48 -5.42 -7.21
N VAL A 56 5.40 -4.97 -6.56
CA VAL A 56 4.76 -5.69 -5.45
C VAL A 56 3.45 -6.26 -5.98
N ALA A 57 3.32 -7.57 -6.02
CA ALA A 57 2.05 -8.22 -6.36
C ALA A 57 1.41 -8.79 -5.10
N VAL A 58 0.11 -8.56 -4.90
CA VAL A 58 -0.64 -9.02 -3.72
C VAL A 58 -1.89 -9.81 -4.13
N ARG A 59 -2.23 -10.82 -3.33
CA ARG A 59 -3.46 -11.59 -3.49
C ARG A 59 -4.61 -10.78 -2.91
N VAL A 60 -5.69 -10.62 -3.68
CA VAL A 60 -6.89 -9.86 -3.29
C VAL A 60 -8.08 -10.78 -3.01
N LYS A 61 -8.31 -11.77 -3.88
CA LYS A 61 -9.47 -12.67 -3.79
C LYS A 61 -9.46 -13.47 -2.48
N GLY A 62 -10.59 -13.44 -1.77
CA GLY A 62 -10.79 -14.19 -0.52
C GLY A 62 -9.98 -13.64 0.65
N ARG A 63 -9.63 -12.35 0.63
CA ARG A 63 -8.83 -11.70 1.68
C ARG A 63 -9.52 -10.44 2.19
N PRO A 64 -9.51 -10.21 3.52
CA PRO A 64 -9.95 -8.95 4.09
C PRO A 64 -9.17 -7.78 3.49
N ARG A 65 -9.87 -6.66 3.23
CA ARG A 65 -9.25 -5.44 2.67
C ARG A 65 -8.05 -4.99 3.49
N GLU A 66 -8.16 -5.06 4.81
CA GLU A 66 -7.12 -4.66 5.76
C GLU A 66 -5.86 -5.53 5.61
N ALA A 67 -6.01 -6.84 5.37
CA ALA A 67 -4.88 -7.74 5.13
C ALA A 67 -4.18 -7.43 3.81
N VAL A 68 -4.95 -7.12 2.76
CA VAL A 68 -4.39 -6.69 1.46
C VAL A 68 -3.64 -5.37 1.60
N LEU A 69 -4.21 -4.39 2.31
CA LEU A 69 -3.55 -3.10 2.57
C LEU A 69 -2.28 -3.25 3.41
N ALA A 70 -2.30 -4.11 4.43
CA ALA A 70 -1.12 -4.45 5.22
C ALA A 70 0.00 -5.01 4.32
N ASP A 71 -0.33 -5.92 3.41
CA ASP A 71 0.64 -6.45 2.44
C ASP A 71 1.16 -5.39 1.46
N MET A 72 0.32 -4.43 1.05
CA MET A 72 0.77 -3.32 0.21
C MET A 72 1.76 -2.42 0.94
N ILE A 73 1.48 -2.09 2.21
CA ILE A 73 2.37 -1.31 3.07
C ILE A 73 3.68 -2.05 3.33
N GLU A 74 3.61 -3.33 3.70
CA GLU A 74 4.80 -4.14 3.95
C GLU A 74 5.61 -4.37 2.67
N GLY A 75 4.96 -4.32 1.50
CA GLY A 75 5.60 -4.23 0.19
C GLY A 75 6.54 -3.05 0.07
N ILE A 76 6.12 -1.85 0.52
CA ILE A 76 6.95 -0.64 0.51
C ILE A 76 8.10 -0.77 1.50
N VAL A 77 7.81 -1.20 2.74
CA VAL A 77 8.82 -1.37 3.79
C VAL A 77 9.92 -2.33 3.34
N ALA A 78 9.54 -3.51 2.84
CA ALA A 78 10.48 -4.54 2.40
C ALA A 78 11.23 -4.16 1.11
N THR A 79 10.59 -3.42 0.21
CA THR A 79 11.26 -2.89 -1.01
C THR A 79 12.39 -1.94 -0.65
N ASN A 80 12.17 -1.09 0.35
CA ASN A 80 13.11 -0.06 0.80
C ASN A 80 14.02 -0.55 1.94
N GLU A 81 13.95 -1.83 2.31
CA GLU A 81 14.79 -2.47 3.34
C GLU A 81 14.79 -1.75 4.70
N LEU A 82 13.68 -1.06 5.01
CA LEU A 82 13.57 -0.25 6.21
C LEU A 82 13.70 -1.11 7.48
N LYS A 83 14.39 -0.57 8.48
CA LYS A 83 14.59 -1.20 9.78
C LYS A 83 13.89 -0.39 10.89
N PRO A 84 13.58 -0.99 12.04
CA PRO A 84 13.14 -0.23 13.21
C PRO A 84 14.18 0.84 13.59
N PRO A 85 13.75 2.02 14.08
CA PRO A 85 12.35 2.43 14.31
C PRO A 85 11.68 3.06 13.07
N VAL A 86 12.43 3.28 11.98
CA VAL A 86 11.93 3.95 10.77
C VAL A 86 10.81 3.16 10.12
N ALA A 87 10.92 1.83 10.08
CA ALA A 87 9.89 0.96 9.53
C ALA A 87 8.53 1.16 10.22
N ASP A 88 8.50 1.31 11.55
CA ASP A 88 7.25 1.44 12.33
C ASP A 88 6.60 2.81 12.12
N ARG A 89 7.43 3.86 12.03
CA ARG A 89 6.97 5.20 11.66
C ARG A 89 6.33 5.20 10.27
N VAL A 90 7.03 4.63 9.28
CA VAL A 90 6.53 4.57 7.89
C VAL A 90 5.24 3.75 7.79
N ARG A 91 5.11 2.63 8.52
CA ARG A 91 3.86 1.87 8.57
C ARG A 91 2.70 2.72 9.08
N THR A 92 2.90 3.39 10.22
CA THR A 92 1.89 4.27 10.83
C THR A 92 1.45 5.35 9.85
N GLU A 93 2.40 6.03 9.22
CA GLU A 93 2.14 7.10 8.26
C GLU A 93 1.42 6.61 6.99
N LEU A 94 1.82 5.45 6.45
CA LEU A 94 1.17 4.88 5.27
C LEU A 94 -0.27 4.45 5.56
N TRP A 95 -0.54 3.91 6.75
CA TRP A 95 -1.90 3.62 7.22
C TRP A 95 -2.79 4.86 7.27
N GLN A 96 -2.28 5.98 7.79
CA GLN A 96 -3.02 7.26 7.79
C GLN A 96 -3.38 7.72 6.37
N VAL A 97 -2.51 7.46 5.40
CA VAL A 97 -2.76 7.86 4.00
C VAL A 97 -3.81 6.98 3.32
N ILE A 98 -4.20 5.82 3.86
CA ILE A 98 -5.24 4.95 3.27
C ILE A 98 -6.47 4.76 4.15
N ALA A 99 -6.41 5.23 5.41
CA ALA A 99 -7.57 5.34 6.27
C ALA A 99 -8.67 6.12 5.54
N PRO A 100 -9.94 5.74 5.72
CA PRO A 100 -11.05 6.57 5.28
C PRO A 100 -10.86 7.98 5.84
N VAL A 101 -11.07 9.01 5.03
CA VAL A 101 -11.29 10.35 5.60
C VAL A 101 -12.60 10.23 6.35
N SER A 102 -12.54 10.18 7.69
CA SER A 102 -13.72 10.35 8.51
C SER A 102 -14.22 11.76 8.26
N PHE A 103 -15.29 11.90 7.49
CA PHE A 103 -16.06 13.13 7.46
C PHE A 103 -17.05 13.08 8.64
N SER A 104 -16.71 13.77 9.72
CA SER A 104 -17.58 14.21 10.81
C SER A 104 -16.79 15.37 11.46
N ASP A 105 -17.26 16.62 11.53
CA ASP A 105 -18.61 17.13 11.75
C ASP A 105 -18.95 18.28 10.79
N ASP A 106 -20.13 18.21 10.17
CA ASP A 106 -20.79 19.39 9.61
C ASP A 106 -22.31 19.22 9.70
N LYS A 107 -22.80 18.90 10.92
CA LYS A 107 -24.18 19.14 11.36
C LYS A 107 -24.23 19.28 12.89
N LEU A 108 -23.80 20.43 13.39
CA LEU A 108 -24.42 21.01 14.58
C LEU A 108 -24.90 22.42 14.24
N GLY A 109 -26.21 22.62 14.31
CA GLY A 109 -26.80 23.94 14.55
C GLY A 109 -27.28 24.72 13.32
N ALA A 110 -28.28 24.21 12.62
CA ALA A 110 -29.37 25.09 12.19
C ALA A 110 -30.43 25.06 13.29
N ALA A 111 -30.50 26.13 14.07
CA ALA A 111 -31.67 26.55 14.86
C ALA A 111 -31.56 28.06 15.04
#